data_AF-A0A535LM54-F1
#
_entry.id   AF-A0A535LM54-F1
#
_cell.length_a   1.000
_cell.length_b   1.000
_cell.length_c   1.000
_cell.angle_alpha   90.00
_cell.angle_beta   90.00
_cell.angle_gamma   90.00
#
_symmetry.space_group_name_H-M   'P 1'
#
loop_
_entity.id
_entity.type
_entity.pdbx_description
1 polymer ?
#
loop_
_entity_poly.entity_id
_entity_poly.type
_entity_poly.pdbx_seq_one_letter_code
_entity_poly.pdbx_strand_id
1 'polypeptide(L)'
;MGVSATHWAEELAQSARVPSPFARERQDVARVRMLLAQKRPTEALSLLEPLQVDAQRQERVSHIIEMKVLQALAYQMRQQEQEARSALALAVRLAEPEGYIRRFVDEGAPMELLLSQLREQEHANWRYSAC
;
A
#
# COMPACT_ATOMS: atom_id res chain seq x y z
N MET A 1 -8.64 -18.79 -45.52
CA MET A 1 -9.05 -17.57 -44.77
C MET A 1 -7.90 -17.20 -43.83
N GLY A 2 -6.84 -16.57 -44.34
CA GLY A 2 -5.71 -16.14 -43.52
C GLY A 2 -5.98 -14.73 -43.01
N VAL A 3 -6.08 -14.57 -41.69
CA VAL A 3 -6.22 -13.23 -41.08
C VAL A 3 -4.91 -12.50 -41.34
N SER A 4 -4.93 -11.43 -42.13
CA SER A 4 -3.73 -10.64 -42.43
C SER A 4 -3.17 -10.05 -41.13
N ALA A 5 -1.85 -10.05 -40.98
CA ALA A 5 -1.17 -9.47 -39.81
C ALA A 5 -1.58 -8.01 -39.55
N THR A 6 -2.05 -7.31 -40.59
CA THR A 6 -2.59 -5.95 -40.50
C THR A 6 -3.94 -5.88 -39.77
N HIS A 7 -4.85 -6.82 -40.03
CA HIS A 7 -6.15 -6.89 -39.35
C HIS A 7 -5.97 -7.20 -37.85
N TRP A 8 -5.04 -8.11 -37.54
CA TRP A 8 -4.67 -8.43 -36.16
C TRP A 8 -4.07 -7.22 -35.40
N ALA A 9 -3.27 -6.41 -36.09
CA ALA A 9 -2.68 -5.20 -35.52
C ALA A 9 -3.73 -4.09 -35.28
N GLU A 10 -4.71 -3.96 -36.17
CA GLU A 10 -5.81 -3.00 -36.06
C GLU A 10 -6.79 -3.38 -34.94
N GLU A 11 -7.10 -4.67 -34.77
CA GLU A 11 -7.88 -5.19 -33.62
C GLU A 11 -7.17 -4.96 -32.28
N LEU A 12 -5.85 -5.12 -32.22
CA LEU A 12 -5.04 -4.82 -31.03
C LEU A 12 -4.98 -3.32 -30.71
N ALA A 13 -5.09 -2.46 -31.72
CA ALA A 13 -5.12 -1.01 -31.54
C ALA A 13 -6.51 -0.49 -31.14
N GLN A 14 -7.57 -1.15 -31.62
CA GLN A 14 -8.97 -0.79 -31.37
C GLN A 14 -9.54 -1.40 -30.09
N SER A 15 -8.97 -2.53 -29.63
CA SER A 15 -9.18 -3.00 -28.26
C SER A 15 -8.51 -2.01 -27.32
N ALA A 16 -9.30 -1.09 -26.76
CA ALA A 16 -8.86 -0.23 -25.66
C ALA A 16 -8.17 -1.14 -24.64
N ARG A 17 -6.83 -1.06 -24.54
CA ARG A 17 -6.06 -1.95 -23.68
C ARG A 17 -6.61 -1.81 -22.29
N VAL A 18 -7.41 -2.79 -21.87
CA VAL A 18 -7.89 -2.90 -20.51
C VAL A 18 -6.63 -2.93 -19.67
N PRO A 19 -6.35 -1.90 -18.84
CA PRO A 19 -5.10 -1.85 -18.12
C PRO A 19 -5.00 -3.10 -17.27
N SER A 20 -3.85 -3.77 -17.33
CA SER A 20 -3.61 -4.95 -16.49
C SER A 20 -3.84 -4.58 -15.03
N PRO A 21 -4.27 -5.53 -14.18
CA PRO A 21 -4.46 -5.27 -12.75
C PRO A 21 -3.25 -4.57 -12.12
N PHE A 22 -2.02 -5.01 -12.44
CA PHE A 22 -0.77 -4.39 -12.01
C PHE A 22 -0.57 -2.94 -12.48
N ALA A 23 -1.03 -2.59 -13.67
CA ALA A 23 -0.96 -1.22 -14.17
C ALA A 23 -1.91 -0.30 -13.38
N ARG A 24 -3.10 -0.78 -13.03
CA ARG A 24 -4.06 -0.03 -12.20
C ARG A 24 -3.54 0.13 -10.78
N GLU A 25 -3.05 -0.94 -10.16
CA GLU A 25 -2.45 -0.91 -8.82
C GLU A 25 -1.37 0.16 -8.70
N ARG A 26 -0.47 0.24 -9.69
CA ARG A 26 0.58 1.27 -9.73
C ARG A 26 0.03 2.68 -9.86
N GLN A 27 -1.03 2.88 -10.65
CA GLN A 27 -1.68 4.18 -10.81
C GLN A 27 -2.36 4.61 -9.51
N ASP A 28 -3.04 3.69 -8.85
CA ASP A 28 -3.75 3.93 -7.60
C ASP A 28 -2.77 4.32 -6.48
N VAL A 29 -1.67 3.56 -6.34
CA VAL A 29 -0.58 3.87 -5.42
C VAL A 29 0.03 5.24 -5.70
N ALA A 30 0.33 5.56 -6.97
CA ALA A 30 0.89 6.85 -7.34
C ALA A 30 -0.06 8.01 -7.00
N ARG A 31 -1.37 7.81 -7.19
CA ARG A 31 -2.39 8.80 -6.84
C ARG A 31 -2.49 9.03 -5.34
N VAL A 32 -2.43 7.98 -4.53
CA VAL A 32 -2.40 8.10 -3.07
C VAL A 32 -1.15 8.84 -2.61
N ARG A 33 0.05 8.46 -3.11
CA ARG A 33 1.30 9.15 -2.79
C ARG A 33 1.24 10.65 -3.14
N MET A 34 0.64 10.99 -4.28
CA MET A 34 0.41 12.38 -4.68
C MET A 34 -0.48 13.14 -3.68
N LEU A 35 -1.58 12.54 -3.23
CA LEU A 35 -2.48 13.16 -2.24
C LEU A 35 -1.76 13.40 -0.90
N LEU A 36 -0.94 12.44 -0.46
CA LEU A 36 -0.12 12.59 0.76
C LEU A 36 0.92 13.70 0.60
N ALA A 37 1.63 13.76 -0.53
CA ALA A 37 2.57 14.84 -0.83
C ALA A 37 1.90 16.23 -0.83
N GLN A 38 0.64 16.31 -1.25
CA GLN A 38 -0.17 17.52 -1.21
C GLN A 38 -0.79 17.83 0.16
N LYS A 39 -0.48 17.05 1.21
CA LYS A 39 -1.06 17.17 2.55
C LYS A 39 -2.59 17.01 2.58
N ARG A 40 -3.12 16.09 1.76
CA ARG A 40 -4.54 15.75 1.68
C ARG A 40 -4.81 14.32 2.22
N PRO A 41 -4.54 14.05 3.51
CA PRO A 41 -4.59 12.69 4.05
C PRO A 41 -6.00 12.11 4.12
N THR A 42 -7.04 12.93 4.31
CA THR A 42 -8.43 12.46 4.32
C THR A 42 -8.83 11.87 2.98
N GLU A 43 -8.47 12.54 1.88
CA GLU A 43 -8.77 12.06 0.53
C GLU A 43 -7.94 10.83 0.15
N ALA A 44 -6.69 10.76 0.64
CA ALA A 44 -5.88 9.57 0.52
C ALA A 44 -6.53 8.37 1.21
N LEU A 45 -7.04 8.53 2.44
CA LEU A 45 -7.75 7.48 3.17
C LEU A 45 -9.03 7.04 2.45
N SER A 46 -9.83 7.98 1.95
CA SER A 46 -11.03 7.67 1.17
C SER A 46 -10.73 6.91 -0.12
N LEU A 47 -9.60 7.20 -0.77
CA LEU A 47 -9.16 6.46 -1.97
C LEU A 47 -8.66 5.04 -1.62
N LEU A 48 -8.02 4.88 -0.46
CA LEU A 48 -7.48 3.60 -0.01
C LEU A 48 -8.57 2.61 0.43
N GLU A 49 -9.71 3.07 0.93
CA GLU A 49 -10.79 2.20 1.42
C GLU A 49 -11.30 1.17 0.38
N PRO A 50 -11.75 1.56 -0.84
CA PRO A 50 -12.23 0.59 -1.82
C PRO A 50 -11.11 -0.34 -2.34
N LEU A 51 -9.91 0.20 -2.51
CA LEU A 51 -8.76 -0.55 -3.04
C LEU A 51 -8.33 -1.70 -2.09
N GLN A 52 -8.53 -1.56 -0.78
CA GLN A 52 -8.22 -2.62 0.18
C GLN A 52 -9.17 -3.80 0.09
N VAL A 53 -10.47 -3.52 -0.10
CA VAL A 53 -11.48 -4.56 -0.29
C VAL A 53 -11.13 -5.41 -1.50
N ASP A 54 -10.68 -4.78 -2.58
CA ASP A 54 -10.29 -5.47 -3.81
C ASP A 54 -8.98 -6.26 -3.65
N ALA A 55 -7.99 -5.70 -2.96
CA ALA A 55 -6.70 -6.35 -2.70
C ALA A 55 -6.86 -7.60 -1.81
N GLN A 56 -7.71 -7.52 -0.78
CA GLN A 56 -8.03 -8.64 0.11
C GLN A 56 -8.75 -9.76 -0.62
N ARG A 57 -9.73 -9.43 -1.47
CA ARG A 57 -10.46 -10.43 -2.28
C ARG A 57 -9.55 -11.21 -3.25
N GLN A 58 -8.44 -10.61 -3.66
CA GLN A 58 -7.52 -11.18 -4.63
C GLN A 58 -6.25 -11.76 -3.99
N GLU A 59 -6.18 -11.79 -2.65
CA GLU A 59 -5.05 -12.31 -1.88
C GLU A 59 -3.68 -11.75 -2.32
N ARG A 60 -3.67 -10.51 -2.83
CA ARG A 60 -2.46 -9.84 -3.33
C ARG A 60 -1.66 -9.23 -2.18
N VAL A 61 -1.02 -10.08 -1.38
CA VAL A 61 -0.31 -9.71 -0.13
C VAL A 61 0.63 -8.51 -0.32
N SER A 62 1.40 -8.47 -1.41
CA SER A 62 2.29 -7.35 -1.70
C SER A 62 1.58 -6.00 -1.80
N HIS A 63 0.43 -5.97 -2.48
CA HIS A 63 -0.36 -4.76 -2.65
C HIS A 63 -1.06 -4.37 -1.33
N ILE A 64 -1.53 -5.36 -0.57
CA ILE A 64 -2.10 -5.14 0.77
C ILE A 64 -1.08 -4.45 1.68
N ILE A 65 0.18 -4.89 1.68
CA ILE A 65 1.23 -4.27 2.48
C ILE A 65 1.47 -2.81 2.06
N GLU A 66 1.58 -2.53 0.76
CA GLU A 66 1.78 -1.16 0.25
C GLU A 66 0.61 -0.25 0.63
N MET A 67 -0.62 -0.75 0.57
CA MET A 67 -1.80 -0.01 1.01
C MET A 67 -1.83 0.27 2.51
N LYS A 68 -1.36 -0.67 3.34
CA LYS A 68 -1.30 -0.50 4.80
C LYS A 68 -0.22 0.52 5.20
N VAL A 69 0.91 0.54 4.50
CA VAL A 69 1.94 1.58 4.65
C VAL A 69 1.38 2.97 4.35
N LEU A 70 0.68 3.13 3.22
CA LEU A 70 0.09 4.42 2.85
C LEU A 70 -1.01 4.89 3.82
N GLN A 71 -1.80 3.96 4.37
CA GLN A 71 -2.75 4.27 5.45
C GLN A 71 -2.05 4.78 6.71
N ALA A 72 -0.98 4.11 7.14
CA ALA A 72 -0.25 4.52 8.33
C ALA A 72 0.26 5.96 8.20
N LEU A 73 0.83 6.32 7.05
CA LEU A 73 1.27 7.68 6.75
C LEU A 73 0.10 8.69 6.77
N ALA A 74 -1.04 8.34 6.15
CA ALA A 74 -2.20 9.21 6.13
C ALA A 74 -2.77 9.47 7.55
N TYR A 75 -2.86 8.42 8.38
CA TYR A 75 -3.29 8.54 9.78
C TYR A 75 -2.32 9.36 10.62
N GLN A 76 -1.00 9.17 10.42
CA GLN A 76 0.02 9.97 11.09
C GLN A 76 -0.12 11.46 10.76
N MET A 77 -0.34 11.82 9.49
CA MET A 77 -0.57 13.22 9.08
C MET A 77 -1.84 13.83 9.73
N ARG A 78 -2.80 12.99 10.11
CA ARG A 78 -4.01 13.39 10.85
C ARG A 78 -3.86 13.32 12.37
N GLN A 79 -2.67 13.00 12.89
CA GLN A 79 -2.40 12.79 14.32
C GLN A 79 -3.24 11.65 14.94
N GLN A 80 -3.65 10.70 14.11
CA GLN A 80 -4.41 9.51 14.52
C GLN A 80 -3.44 8.37 14.83
N GLU A 81 -2.72 8.54 15.94
CA GLU A 81 -1.57 7.71 16.33
C GLU A 81 -1.90 6.21 16.44
N GLN A 82 -3.07 5.88 17.00
CA GLN A 82 -3.45 4.49 17.23
C GLN A 82 -3.74 3.77 15.90
N GLU A 83 -4.45 4.43 14.99
CA GLU A 83 -4.78 3.92 13.67
C GLU A 83 -3.52 3.80 12.80
N ALA A 84 -2.60 4.77 12.90
CA ALA A 84 -1.31 4.71 12.21
C ALA A 84 -0.50 3.48 12.63
N ARG A 85 -0.38 3.26 13.94
CA ARG A 85 0.34 2.11 14.52
C ARG A 85 -0.30 0.78 14.15
N SER A 86 -1.63 0.70 14.24
CA SER A 86 -2.38 -0.51 13.89
C SER A 86 -2.19 -0.89 12.41
N ALA A 87 -2.27 0.08 11.49
CA ALA A 87 -2.05 -0.15 10.07
C ALA A 87 -0.61 -0.62 9.79
N LEU A 88 0.38 -0.01 10.43
CA LEU A 88 1.79 -0.39 10.28
C LEU A 88 2.09 -1.78 10.85
N ALA A 89 1.56 -2.11 12.03
CA ALA A 89 1.77 -3.42 12.65
C ALA A 89 1.26 -4.55 11.74
N LEU A 90 0.11 -4.35 11.08
CA LEU A 90 -0.41 -5.32 10.12
C LEU A 90 0.49 -5.42 8.88
N ALA A 91 1.01 -4.31 8.37
CA ALA A 91 1.95 -4.30 7.25
C ALA A 91 3.23 -5.11 7.56
N VAL A 92 3.78 -4.94 8.76
CA VAL A 92 4.98 -5.65 9.22
C VAL A 92 4.72 -7.15 9.36
N ARG A 93 3.62 -7.55 10.02
CA ARG A 93 3.24 -8.96 10.17
C ARG A 93 3.06 -9.67 8.82
N LEU A 94 2.48 -8.98 7.83
CA LEU A 94 2.31 -9.52 6.48
C LEU A 94 3.63 -9.57 5.70
N ALA A 95 4.60 -8.72 6.03
CA ALA A 95 5.90 -8.67 5.37
C ALA A 95 6.93 -9.66 5.96
N GLU A 96 6.73 -10.08 7.21
CA GLU A 96 7.61 -11.00 7.95
C GLU A 96 7.92 -12.32 7.20
N PRO A 97 6.98 -12.97 6.48
CA PRO A 97 7.26 -14.23 5.80
C PRO A 97 8.06 -14.09 4.49
N GLU A 98 8.06 -12.91 3.86
CA GLU A 98 8.50 -12.74 2.46
C GLU A 98 9.70 -11.77 2.27
N GLY A 99 10.29 -11.23 3.35
CA GLY A 99 11.53 -10.47 3.25
C GLY A 99 11.42 -9.10 2.56
N TYR A 100 10.25 -8.45 2.60
CA TYR A 100 9.95 -7.17 1.92
C TYR A 100 10.56 -5.92 2.56
N ILE A 101 11.78 -6.01 3.09
CA ILE A 101 12.49 -4.91 3.76
C ILE A 101 12.57 -3.66 2.88
N ARG A 102 12.77 -3.84 1.57
CA ARG A 102 12.95 -2.74 0.61
C ARG A 102 11.73 -1.81 0.51
N ARG A 103 10.50 -2.32 0.69
CA ARG A 103 9.28 -1.49 0.64
C ARG A 103 9.19 -0.47 1.78
N PHE A 104 9.82 -0.73 2.91
CA PHE A 104 9.85 0.22 4.03
C PHE A 104 10.97 1.25 3.85
N VAL A 105 12.10 0.82 3.27
CA VAL A 105 13.27 1.68 3.05
C VAL A 105 12.98 2.77 2.01
N ASP A 106 12.16 2.48 0.99
CA ASP A 106 11.81 3.42 -0.07
C ASP A 106 11.02 4.65 0.45
N GLU A 107 10.40 4.56 1.63
CA GLU A 107 9.59 5.64 2.24
C GLU A 107 10.42 6.59 3.13
N GLY A 108 11.68 6.25 3.43
CA GLY A 108 12.64 7.15 4.08
C GLY A 108 12.34 7.53 5.54
N ALA A 109 12.76 8.74 5.95
CA ALA A 109 12.76 9.19 7.35
C ALA A 109 11.40 9.10 8.09
N PRO A 110 10.24 9.37 7.44
CA PRO A 110 8.94 9.16 8.08
C PRO A 110 8.70 7.71 8.52
N MET A 111 9.15 6.75 7.71
CA MET A 111 9.01 5.32 8.01
C MET A 111 9.98 4.89 9.12
N GLU A 112 11.19 5.44 9.15
CA GLU A 112 12.17 5.17 10.21
C GLU A 112 11.66 5.57 11.60
N LEU A 113 11.03 6.74 11.71
CA LEU A 113 10.43 7.22 12.96
C LEU A 113 9.32 6.27 13.43
N LEU A 114 8.43 5.87 12.52
CA LEU A 114 7.31 4.99 12.83
C LEU A 114 7.77 3.59 13.25
N LEU A 115 8.80 3.03 12.60
CA LEU A 115 9.39 1.74 12.99
C LEU A 115 10.04 1.80 14.37
N SER A 116 10.70 2.92 14.71
CA SER A 116 11.31 3.11 16.03
C SER A 116 10.26 3.15 17.14
N GLN A 117 9.15 3.87 16.92
CA GLN A 117 8.04 3.93 17.88
C GLN A 117 7.36 2.56 18.06
N LEU A 118 7.16 1.82 16.97
CA LEU A 118 6.57 0.48 17.02
C LEU A 118 7.43 -0.48 17.86
N ARG A 119 8.76 -0.43 17.67
CA ARG A 119 9.71 -1.22 18.46
C ARG A 119 9.64 -0.88 19.94
N GLU A 120 9.58 0.39 20.30
CA GLU A 120 9.49 0.83 21.71
C GLU A 120 8.21 0.32 22.38
N GLN A 121 7.10 0.28 21.65
CA GLN A 121 5.84 -0.26 22.15
C GLN A 121 5.87 -1.78 22.35
N GLU A 122 6.43 -2.55 21.41
CA GLU A 122 6.59 -4.00 21.56
C GLU A 122 7.44 -4.34 22.80
N HIS A 123 8.52 -3.59 23.02
CA HIS A 123 9.35 -3.75 24.21
C HIS A 123 8.62 -3.37 25.51
N ALA A 124 7.78 -2.33 25.49
CA ALA A 124 6.94 -1.99 26.63
C ALA A 124 5.88 -3.06 26.89
N ASN A 125 5.23 -3.58 25.84
CA ASN A 125 4.19 -4.60 25.93
C ASN A 125 4.74 -5.94 26.45
N TRP A 126 5.98 -6.28 26.10
CA TRP A 126 6.69 -7.45 26.64
C TRP A 126 7.04 -7.28 28.13
N ARG A 127 7.43 -6.07 28.56
CA ARG A 127 7.69 -5.76 29.98
C ARG A 127 6.42 -5.79 30.85
N TYR A 128 5.26 -5.46 30.29
CA TYR A 128 3.98 -5.55 31.01
C TYR A 128 3.40 -6.98 31.05
N SER A 129 3.81 -7.86 30.13
CA SER A 129 3.33 -9.25 30.06
C SER A 129 4.21 -10.25 30.83
N ALA A 130 5.33 -9.79 31.41
CA ALA A 130 6.29 -10.59 32.19
C ALA A 130 6.15 -10.39 33.73
N CYS A 131 5.07 -9.75 34.19
CA CYS A 131 4.68 -9.65 35.60
C CYS A 131 3.42 -10.47 35.87
#